data_AF-A3DPP5-F1
#
_entry.id   AF-A3DPP5-F1
#
_cell.length_a   1.000
_cell.length_b   1.000
_cell.length_c   1.000
_cell.angle_alpha   90.00
_cell.angle_beta   90.00
_cell.angle_gamma   90.00
#
_symmetry.space_group_name_H-M   'P 1'
#
loop_
_entity.id
_entity.type
_entity.pdbx_description
1 polymer ?
#
loop_
_entity_poly.entity_id
_entity_poly.type
_entity_poly.pdbx_seq_one_letter_code
_entity_poly.pdbx_strand_id
1 'polypeptide(L)'
;MSTLETENKTSIPNGLEKLVRSFEFRKETYIPHIFPGIMLIISLPAYISLIYNIMFHGVQEATSSWYTSLATLYIGYILASAISIYRLLKITHTHLVNSGITSYYWLKKLDDYDSIIKLYRSGVMRRDLPSPLTGLIATLLSGGIAYPILLYVVDKTMRDHYYGEEGKFLGIHITNRINVEHGLVYVAATLLTVGLFLIIWDYIIVRNYNRHVKIIHGSHPEPPLTITTTLTYGEHGGEIPILALSLAFLGAGIYGLLGIIGFMNHLTGTIGYGLLIAGIAAYYRRKSFSSQVGRVYGFIYLSFILFSIIGYTSAQTYYSLYEETSKQLVELRTNDLFNLTRNIFINNFIISFISTIPIIGPLYLGVGLGNAALYYGVAINIALSEGNLSILLLPLMPHAILELLAYAFFASLSMRIFIEKESKFTIYFVISALILFTAAFIEALSVVAVR
;
A
#
# COMPACT_ATOMS: atom_id res chain seq x y z
N MET A 1 22.31 -24.32 66.04
CA MET A 1 22.27 -23.27 65.00
C MET A 1 22.67 -23.92 63.68
N SER A 2 21.71 -24.51 62.96
CA SER A 2 21.92 -24.97 61.59
C SER A 2 21.68 -23.78 60.66
N THR A 3 22.72 -23.30 60.00
CA THR A 3 22.61 -22.39 58.88
C THR A 3 21.97 -23.15 57.73
N LEU A 4 20.66 -22.97 57.56
CA LEU A 4 19.93 -23.29 56.35
C LEU A 4 20.51 -22.43 55.22
N GLU A 5 21.39 -23.03 54.42
CA GLU A 5 21.70 -22.55 53.08
C GLU A 5 20.41 -22.61 52.27
N THR A 6 19.80 -21.46 52.05
CA THR A 6 18.81 -21.25 50.99
C THR A 6 19.54 -21.20 49.65
N GLU A 7 20.10 -22.33 49.21
CA GLU A 7 20.38 -22.56 47.80
C GLU A 7 19.07 -22.92 47.11
N ASN A 8 18.36 -21.90 46.64
CA ASN A 8 17.37 -22.08 45.59
C ASN A 8 17.82 -21.28 44.37
N LYS A 9 19.01 -21.61 43.85
CA LYS A 9 19.35 -21.31 42.46
C LYS A 9 18.57 -22.31 41.63
N THR A 10 17.50 -21.85 41.00
CA THR A 10 16.78 -22.52 39.93
C THR A 10 17.78 -22.99 38.87
N SER A 11 18.24 -24.25 38.99
CA SER A 11 19.26 -24.78 38.09
C SER A 11 18.70 -24.80 36.67
N ILE A 12 19.30 -24.00 35.79
CA ILE A 12 18.95 -24.02 34.37
C ILE A 12 19.46 -25.36 33.83
N PRO A 13 18.64 -26.14 33.10
CA PRO A 13 19.11 -27.38 32.50
C PRO A 13 20.33 -27.09 31.62
N ASN A 14 21.44 -27.80 31.85
CA ASN A 14 22.69 -27.68 31.09
C ASN A 14 22.45 -27.75 29.56
N GLY A 15 21.39 -28.44 29.12
CA GLY A 15 20.97 -28.49 27.71
C GLY A 15 20.45 -27.16 27.13
N LEU A 16 19.68 -26.36 27.89
CA LEU A 16 19.16 -25.08 27.40
C LEU A 16 20.29 -24.05 27.25
N GLU A 17 21.21 -24.01 28.20
CA GLU A 17 22.37 -23.12 28.12
C GLU A 17 23.27 -23.48 26.92
N LYS A 18 23.56 -24.77 26.72
CA LYS A 18 24.30 -25.26 25.53
C LYS A 18 23.61 -24.88 24.23
N LEU A 19 22.28 -25.04 24.16
CA LEU A 19 21.49 -24.67 22.99
C LEU A 19 21.58 -23.16 22.72
N VAL A 20 21.37 -22.31 23.73
CA VAL A 20 21.43 -20.86 23.58
C VAL A 20 22.82 -20.42 23.12
N ARG A 21 23.90 -20.92 23.72
CA ARG A 21 25.28 -20.60 23.32
C ARG A 21 25.63 -21.06 21.89
N SER A 22 24.87 -21.98 21.31
CA SER A 22 25.07 -22.45 19.93
C SER A 22 24.43 -21.55 18.87
N PHE A 23 23.56 -20.62 19.28
CA PHE A 23 22.89 -19.73 18.34
C PHE A 23 23.81 -18.59 17.90
N GLU A 24 23.76 -18.28 16.60
CA GLU A 24 24.47 -17.14 16.02
C GLU A 24 23.47 -16.13 15.47
N PHE A 25 23.56 -14.89 15.97
CA PHE A 25 22.76 -13.76 15.48
C PHE A 25 23.56 -12.99 14.44
N ARG A 26 23.37 -13.36 13.16
CA ARG A 26 24.09 -12.75 12.03
C ARG A 26 23.32 -11.56 11.46
N LYS A 27 24.06 -10.53 11.05
CA LYS A 27 23.54 -9.38 10.28
C LYS A 27 23.31 -9.77 8.83
N GLU A 28 22.39 -9.08 8.17
CA GLU A 28 22.09 -9.25 6.74
C GLU A 28 22.67 -8.12 5.90
N THR A 29 23.10 -8.43 4.68
CA THR A 29 23.65 -7.45 3.74
C THR A 29 22.53 -6.75 2.98
N TYR A 30 22.68 -5.44 2.69
CA TYR A 30 21.64 -4.65 2.02
C TYR A 30 21.54 -4.94 0.51
N ILE A 31 22.65 -5.32 -0.11
CA ILE A 31 22.81 -5.39 -1.57
C ILE A 31 21.71 -6.25 -2.25
N PRO A 32 21.43 -7.49 -1.80
CA PRO A 32 20.42 -8.35 -2.44
C PRO A 32 19.01 -7.76 -2.44
N HIS A 33 18.72 -6.87 -1.49
CA HIS A 33 17.39 -6.30 -1.27
C HIS A 33 17.17 -4.98 -2.03
N ILE A 34 18.24 -4.32 -2.50
CA ILE A 34 18.11 -3.07 -3.28
C ILE A 34 17.85 -3.36 -4.77
N PHE A 35 18.36 -4.48 -5.29
CA PHE A 35 18.21 -4.87 -6.69
C PHE A 35 16.77 -4.92 -7.23
N PRO A 36 15.77 -5.45 -6.50
CA PRO A 36 14.38 -5.44 -6.95
C PRO A 36 13.90 -4.03 -7.31
N GLY A 37 14.16 -3.04 -6.43
CA GLY A 37 13.75 -1.66 -6.67
C GLY A 37 14.44 -1.03 -7.89
N ILE A 38 15.74 -1.28 -8.08
CA ILE A 38 16.48 -0.79 -9.27
C ILE A 38 15.86 -1.33 -10.56
N MET A 39 15.57 -2.63 -10.61
CA MET A 39 14.95 -3.25 -11.78
C MET A 39 13.55 -2.73 -12.03
N LEU A 40 12.77 -2.50 -10.96
CA LEU A 40 11.39 -2.02 -11.05
C LEU A 40 11.29 -0.58 -11.59
N ILE A 41 12.19 0.33 -11.17
CA ILE A 41 12.25 1.73 -11.65
C ILE A 41 12.26 1.82 -13.17
N ILE A 42 13.07 0.96 -13.80
CA ILE A 42 13.27 0.99 -15.25
C ILE A 42 12.16 0.18 -15.95
N SER A 43 11.85 -1.00 -15.43
CA SER A 43 10.97 -1.95 -16.12
C SER A 43 9.49 -1.61 -16.01
N LEU A 44 9.02 -1.01 -14.91
CA LEU A 44 7.59 -0.81 -14.66
C LEU A 44 6.91 0.11 -15.70
N PRO A 45 7.44 1.32 -16.03
CA PRO A 45 6.81 2.17 -17.04
C PRO A 45 6.81 1.52 -18.42
N ALA A 46 7.89 0.83 -18.78
CA ALA A 46 8.03 0.16 -20.05
C ALA A 46 7.08 -1.04 -20.18
N TYR A 47 6.98 -1.86 -19.14
CA TYR A 47 6.11 -3.03 -19.12
C TYR A 47 4.64 -2.64 -19.23
N ILE A 48 4.21 -1.60 -18.53
CA ILE A 48 2.82 -1.13 -18.59
C ILE A 48 2.50 -0.47 -19.94
N SER A 49 3.45 0.29 -20.51
CA SER A 49 3.28 0.84 -21.86
C SER A 49 3.22 -0.25 -22.92
N LEU A 50 3.97 -1.34 -22.74
CA LEU A 50 3.90 -2.52 -23.61
C LEU A 50 2.53 -3.20 -23.53
N ILE A 51 1.99 -3.41 -22.32
CA ILE A 51 0.63 -3.95 -22.13
C ILE A 51 -0.40 -3.06 -22.82
N TYR A 52 -0.29 -1.74 -22.64
CA TYR A 52 -1.18 -0.79 -23.31
C TYR A 52 -1.12 -0.94 -24.83
N ASN A 53 0.08 -0.95 -25.43
CA ASN A 53 0.22 -1.10 -26.87
C ASN A 53 -0.33 -2.44 -27.37
N ILE A 54 -0.14 -3.52 -26.62
CA ILE A 54 -0.74 -4.83 -26.96
C ILE A 54 -2.27 -4.73 -26.99
N MET A 55 -2.87 -4.06 -26.00
CA MET A 55 -4.33 -3.98 -25.86
C MET A 55 -4.99 -3.08 -26.93
N PHE A 56 -4.37 -1.97 -27.29
CA PHE A 56 -4.99 -0.95 -28.14
C PHE A 56 -4.45 -0.87 -29.57
N HIS A 57 -3.20 -1.27 -29.77
CA HIS A 57 -2.48 -1.18 -31.05
C HIS A 57 -2.08 -2.55 -31.62
N GLY A 58 -2.22 -3.61 -30.82
CA GLY A 58 -1.89 -4.97 -31.18
C GLY A 58 -0.42 -5.35 -30.95
N VAL A 59 -0.15 -6.65 -31.07
CA VAL A 59 1.16 -7.24 -30.69
C VAL A 59 2.29 -6.75 -31.59
N GLN A 60 2.04 -6.54 -32.89
CA GLN A 60 3.08 -6.17 -33.84
C GLN A 60 3.71 -4.82 -33.49
N GLU A 61 2.89 -3.79 -33.27
CA GLU A 61 3.36 -2.45 -32.88
C GLU A 61 4.07 -2.46 -31.52
N ALA A 62 3.54 -3.24 -30.56
CA ALA A 62 4.16 -3.42 -29.25
C ALA A 62 5.57 -4.04 -29.36
N THR A 63 5.75 -5.10 -30.13
CA THR A 63 7.06 -5.78 -30.28
C THR A 63 8.11 -4.92 -30.96
N SER A 64 7.72 -4.03 -31.88
CA SER A 64 8.62 -3.07 -32.52
C SER A 64 8.96 -1.85 -31.65
N SER A 65 8.25 -1.65 -30.55
CA SER A 65 8.47 -0.50 -29.68
C SER A 65 9.77 -0.62 -28.86
N TRP A 66 10.38 0.52 -28.55
CA TRP A 66 11.57 0.57 -27.69
C TRP A 66 11.30 0.14 -26.24
N TYR A 67 10.03 0.08 -25.83
CA TYR A 67 9.62 -0.42 -24.52
C TYR A 67 9.99 -1.89 -24.32
N THR A 68 10.00 -2.71 -25.37
CA THR A 68 10.28 -4.16 -25.30
C THR A 68 11.63 -4.43 -24.64
N SER A 69 12.68 -3.71 -25.03
CA SER A 69 14.03 -3.88 -24.46
C SER A 69 14.07 -3.61 -22.96
N LEU A 70 13.36 -2.58 -22.49
CA LEU A 70 13.30 -2.22 -21.07
C LEU A 70 12.35 -3.12 -20.27
N ALA A 71 11.26 -3.58 -20.89
CA ALA A 71 10.29 -4.47 -20.27
C ALA A 71 10.91 -5.83 -19.91
N THR A 72 11.93 -6.31 -20.65
CA THR A 72 12.64 -7.55 -20.28
C THR A 72 13.31 -7.49 -18.91
N LEU A 73 13.69 -6.30 -18.43
CA LEU A 73 14.23 -6.10 -17.08
C LEU A 73 13.20 -6.43 -15.98
N TYR A 74 11.91 -6.53 -16.32
CA TYR A 74 10.88 -6.97 -15.40
C TYR A 74 11.11 -8.43 -14.95
N ILE A 75 11.70 -9.28 -15.80
CA ILE A 75 12.13 -10.64 -15.39
C ILE A 75 13.22 -10.54 -14.31
N GLY A 76 14.14 -9.58 -14.46
CA GLY A 76 15.14 -9.26 -13.44
C GLY A 76 14.49 -8.84 -12.11
N TYR A 77 13.45 -8.02 -12.15
CA TYR A 77 12.65 -7.67 -10.96
C TYR A 77 12.01 -8.91 -10.32
N ILE A 78 11.38 -9.79 -11.09
CA ILE A 78 10.73 -11.02 -10.59
C ILE A 78 11.76 -11.92 -9.89
N LEU A 79 12.91 -12.17 -10.52
CA LEU A 79 13.95 -13.02 -9.96
C LEU A 79 14.60 -12.40 -8.72
N ALA A 80 14.95 -11.10 -8.78
CA ALA A 80 15.55 -10.39 -7.66
C ALA A 80 14.60 -10.34 -6.46
N SER A 81 13.32 -10.04 -6.68
CA SER A 81 12.31 -9.99 -5.62
C SER A 81 12.07 -11.36 -4.98
N ALA A 82 12.03 -12.43 -5.77
CA ALA A 82 11.90 -13.80 -5.27
C ALA A 82 13.09 -14.23 -4.41
N ILE A 83 14.32 -13.90 -4.82
CA ILE A 83 15.54 -14.15 -4.04
C ILE A 83 15.54 -13.31 -2.75
N SER A 84 15.22 -12.01 -2.86
CA SER A 84 15.17 -11.09 -1.73
C SER A 84 14.21 -11.58 -0.66
N ILE A 85 12.98 -11.92 -1.02
CA ILE A 85 11.97 -12.35 -0.04
C ILE A 85 12.30 -13.70 0.57
N TYR A 86 12.88 -14.63 -0.21
CA TYR A 86 13.35 -15.91 0.32
C TYR A 86 14.39 -15.70 1.42
N ARG A 87 15.37 -14.81 1.19
CA ARG A 87 16.41 -14.48 2.17
C ARG A 87 15.80 -13.84 3.42
N LEU A 88 14.93 -12.83 3.25
CA LEU A 88 14.27 -12.15 4.37
C LEU A 88 13.46 -13.13 5.21
N LEU A 89 12.56 -13.92 4.59
CA LEU A 89 11.77 -14.91 5.32
C LEU A 89 12.66 -15.94 6.02
N LYS A 90 13.71 -16.44 5.37
CA LYS A 90 14.62 -17.42 5.99
C LYS A 90 15.28 -16.86 7.25
N ILE A 91 15.76 -15.62 7.17
CA ILE A 91 16.42 -14.93 8.29
C ILE A 91 15.41 -14.62 9.39
N THR A 92 14.24 -14.08 9.06
CA THR A 92 13.18 -13.78 10.03
C THR A 92 12.72 -15.05 10.75
N HIS A 93 12.47 -16.15 10.03
CA HIS A 93 12.09 -17.43 10.64
C HIS A 93 13.15 -17.95 11.63
N THR A 94 14.43 -17.92 11.21
CA THR A 94 15.54 -18.37 12.05
C THR A 94 15.70 -17.48 13.28
N HIS A 95 15.63 -16.16 13.08
CA HIS A 95 15.73 -15.16 14.13
C HIS A 95 14.63 -15.30 15.17
N LEU A 96 13.36 -15.40 14.76
CA LEU A 96 12.24 -15.51 15.69
C LEU A 96 12.37 -16.72 16.63
N VAL A 97 12.89 -17.85 16.12
CA VAL A 97 13.11 -19.05 16.93
C VAL A 97 14.26 -18.85 17.90
N ASN A 98 15.43 -18.47 17.38
CA ASN A 98 16.63 -18.32 18.19
C ASN A 98 16.45 -17.22 19.25
N SER A 99 15.86 -16.10 18.85
CA SER A 99 15.52 -14.97 19.71
C SER A 99 14.49 -15.36 20.76
N GLY A 100 13.41 -16.06 20.39
CA GLY A 100 12.39 -16.52 21.33
C GLY A 100 12.95 -17.43 22.42
N ILE A 101 13.81 -18.39 22.06
CA ILE A 101 14.47 -19.30 23.01
C ILE A 101 15.48 -18.55 23.88
N THR A 102 16.27 -17.64 23.29
CA THR A 102 17.26 -16.83 24.01
C THR A 102 16.59 -15.90 25.01
N SER A 103 15.52 -15.22 24.60
CA SER A 103 14.70 -14.36 25.45
C SER A 103 14.04 -15.12 26.58
N TYR A 104 13.54 -16.34 26.33
CA TYR A 104 13.06 -17.22 27.40
C TYR A 104 14.16 -17.56 28.41
N TYR A 105 15.36 -17.93 27.94
CA TYR A 105 16.50 -18.24 28.80
C TYR A 105 16.92 -17.05 29.68
N TRP A 106 17.00 -15.84 29.10
CA TRP A 106 17.32 -14.62 29.86
C TRP A 106 16.26 -14.28 30.90
N LEU A 107 14.97 -14.39 30.56
CA LEU A 107 13.89 -14.10 31.49
C LEU A 107 13.79 -15.14 32.61
N LYS A 108 14.09 -16.40 32.31
CA LYS A 108 14.17 -17.46 33.32
C LYS A 108 15.31 -17.20 34.32
N LYS A 109 16.45 -16.66 33.88
CA LYS A 109 17.54 -16.22 34.77
C LYS A 109 17.13 -15.08 35.71
N LEU A 110 16.13 -14.30 35.34
CA LEU A 110 15.61 -13.17 36.10
C LEU A 110 14.37 -13.54 36.95
N ASP A 111 14.05 -14.83 37.08
CA ASP A 111 12.85 -15.35 37.76
C ASP A 111 11.53 -14.70 37.29
N ASP A 112 11.45 -14.32 36.01
CA ASP A 112 10.21 -13.83 35.41
C ASP A 112 9.27 -15.01 35.08
N TYR A 113 8.24 -15.17 35.91
CA TYR A 113 7.25 -16.25 35.80
C TYR A 113 6.47 -16.23 34.47
N ASP A 114 6.36 -15.08 33.80
CA ASP A 114 5.68 -14.93 32.51
C ASP A 114 6.60 -15.19 31.30
N SER A 115 7.85 -15.61 31.54
CA SER A 115 8.87 -15.86 30.51
C SER A 115 8.41 -16.82 29.40
N ILE A 116 7.54 -17.80 29.71
CA ILE A 116 7.05 -18.76 28.73
C ILE A 116 6.16 -18.11 27.65
N ILE A 117 5.47 -17.03 27.97
CA ILE A 117 4.59 -16.30 27.04
C ILE A 117 5.41 -15.75 25.87
N LYS A 118 6.67 -15.33 26.11
CA LYS A 118 7.57 -14.86 25.05
C LYS A 118 7.89 -15.96 24.04
N LEU A 119 8.17 -17.18 24.52
CA LEU A 119 8.46 -18.32 23.66
C LEU A 119 7.26 -18.64 22.76
N TYR A 120 6.06 -18.69 23.32
CA TYR A 120 4.82 -18.92 22.55
C TYR A 120 4.56 -17.80 21.55
N ARG A 121 4.75 -16.54 21.93
CA ARG A 121 4.53 -15.40 21.04
C ARG A 121 5.43 -15.45 19.80
N SER A 122 6.73 -15.75 19.98
CA SER A 122 7.65 -15.92 18.84
C SER A 122 7.27 -17.12 17.95
N GLY A 123 6.78 -18.21 18.55
CA GLY A 123 6.24 -19.35 17.81
C GLY A 123 5.01 -19.01 16.98
N VAL A 124 4.06 -18.25 17.54
CA VAL A 124 2.85 -17.77 16.82
C VAL A 124 3.24 -16.85 15.68
N MET A 125 4.11 -15.86 15.91
CA MET A 125 4.60 -14.94 14.87
C MET A 125 5.26 -15.68 13.71
N ARG A 126 6.06 -16.72 13.99
CA ARG A 126 6.66 -17.57 12.95
C ARG A 126 5.59 -18.33 12.16
N ARG A 127 4.56 -18.85 12.82
CA ARG A 127 3.49 -19.62 12.17
C ARG A 127 2.66 -18.76 11.23
N ASP A 128 2.48 -17.48 11.56
CA ASP A 128 1.69 -16.54 10.77
C ASP A 128 2.50 -15.98 9.57
N LEU A 129 3.80 -16.27 9.48
CA LEU A 129 4.64 -15.95 8.31
C LEU A 129 4.61 -17.09 7.28
N PRO A 130 4.59 -16.76 5.96
CA PRO A 130 4.76 -17.76 4.92
C PRO A 130 6.17 -18.35 4.98
N SER A 131 6.30 -19.65 4.70
CA SER A 131 7.63 -20.26 4.61
C SER A 131 8.49 -19.57 3.54
N PRO A 132 9.83 -19.59 3.65
CA PRO A 132 10.71 -18.98 2.64
C PRO A 132 10.43 -19.47 1.22
N LEU A 133 10.15 -20.78 1.06
CA LEU A 133 9.81 -21.38 -0.23
C LEU A 133 8.43 -20.92 -0.72
N THR A 134 7.45 -20.83 0.17
CA THR A 134 6.13 -20.28 -0.17
C THR A 134 6.23 -18.84 -0.66
N GLY A 135 7.01 -17.99 0.04
CA GLY A 135 7.24 -16.61 -0.39
C GLY A 135 7.94 -16.52 -1.74
N LEU A 136 8.94 -17.36 -1.99
CA LEU A 136 9.62 -17.45 -3.29
C LEU A 136 8.64 -17.83 -4.41
N ILE A 137 7.88 -18.91 -4.23
CA ILE A 137 6.94 -19.41 -5.23
C ILE A 137 5.83 -18.39 -5.48
N ALA A 138 5.26 -17.79 -4.43
CA ALA A 138 4.23 -16.77 -4.56
C ALA A 138 4.72 -15.58 -5.38
N THR A 139 5.93 -15.08 -5.12
CA THR A 139 6.52 -13.97 -5.87
C THR A 139 6.78 -14.34 -7.34
N LEU A 140 7.28 -15.54 -7.62
CA LEU A 140 7.48 -15.99 -9.01
C LEU A 140 6.15 -16.13 -9.77
N LEU A 141 5.16 -16.82 -9.18
CA LEU A 141 3.87 -17.09 -9.84
C LEU A 141 3.00 -15.84 -9.98
N SER A 142 3.16 -14.85 -9.10
CA SER A 142 2.44 -13.57 -9.20
C SER A 142 3.15 -12.55 -10.10
N GLY A 143 4.25 -12.93 -10.79
CA GLY A 143 5.05 -11.98 -11.56
C GLY A 143 5.63 -10.83 -10.72
N GLY A 144 6.02 -11.09 -9.47
CA GLY A 144 6.60 -10.09 -8.58
C GLY A 144 5.60 -9.29 -7.73
N ILE A 145 4.31 -9.28 -8.08
CA ILE A 145 3.26 -8.49 -7.38
C ILE A 145 3.15 -8.83 -5.88
N ALA A 146 3.35 -10.09 -5.49
CA ALA A 146 3.30 -10.50 -4.08
C ALA A 146 4.46 -9.90 -3.24
N TYR A 147 5.56 -9.46 -3.86
CA TYR A 147 6.76 -9.04 -3.13
C TYR A 147 6.52 -7.86 -2.18
N PRO A 148 5.96 -6.71 -2.59
CA PRO A 148 5.65 -5.61 -1.67
C PRO A 148 4.70 -6.01 -0.53
N ILE A 149 3.76 -6.92 -0.79
CA ILE A 149 2.81 -7.42 0.22
C ILE A 149 3.56 -8.28 1.25
N LEU A 150 4.42 -9.18 0.79
CA LEU A 150 5.24 -10.03 1.66
C LEU A 150 6.26 -9.22 2.45
N LEU A 151 6.85 -8.18 1.86
CA LEU A 151 7.72 -7.23 2.56
C LEU A 151 7.01 -6.57 3.73
N TYR A 152 5.78 -6.10 3.53
CA TYR A 152 4.95 -5.55 4.61
C TYR A 152 4.73 -6.58 5.74
N VAL A 153 4.37 -7.81 5.38
CA VAL A 153 4.13 -8.88 6.36
C VAL A 153 5.39 -9.19 7.18
N VAL A 154 6.56 -9.24 6.53
CA VAL A 154 7.86 -9.43 7.18
C VAL A 154 8.20 -8.25 8.09
N ASP A 155 8.13 -7.02 7.59
CA ASP A 155 8.46 -5.80 8.33
C ASP A 155 7.57 -5.64 9.57
N LYS A 156 6.26 -5.85 9.40
CA LYS A 156 5.30 -5.82 10.53
C LYS A 156 5.68 -6.84 11.59
N THR A 157 5.93 -8.08 11.19
CA THR A 157 6.23 -9.18 12.12
C THR A 157 7.52 -8.91 12.88
N MET A 158 8.56 -8.43 12.19
CA MET A 158 9.83 -8.05 12.80
C MET A 158 9.67 -6.89 13.77
N ARG A 159 8.96 -5.81 13.39
CA ARG A 159 8.71 -4.66 14.27
C ARG A 159 7.90 -5.04 15.50
N ASP A 160 6.89 -5.90 15.36
CA ASP A 160 6.09 -6.39 16.49
C ASP A 160 6.92 -7.23 17.46
N HIS A 161 7.88 -8.02 16.94
CA HIS A 161 8.86 -8.77 17.72
C HIS A 161 9.83 -7.82 18.44
N TYR A 162 10.46 -6.88 17.71
CA TYR A 162 11.43 -5.92 18.26
C TYR A 162 10.82 -5.07 19.35
N TYR A 163 9.64 -4.51 19.11
CA TYR A 163 8.91 -3.73 20.10
C TYR A 163 8.71 -4.51 21.41
N GLY A 164 8.43 -5.81 21.30
CA GLY A 164 8.22 -6.69 22.44
C GLY A 164 9.49 -6.93 23.25
N GLU A 165 10.63 -7.16 22.60
CA GLU A 165 11.92 -7.40 23.26
C GLU A 165 12.55 -6.12 23.79
N GLU A 166 12.52 -5.03 23.02
CA GLU A 166 13.00 -3.72 23.45
C GLU A 166 12.31 -3.27 24.73
N GLY A 167 10.97 -3.35 24.79
CA GLY A 167 10.23 -2.99 26.01
C GLY A 167 10.55 -3.87 27.21
N LYS A 168 10.96 -5.13 27.00
CA LYS A 168 11.25 -6.05 28.10
C LYS A 168 12.70 -5.98 28.58
N PHE A 169 13.65 -5.85 27.67
CA PHE A 169 15.09 -5.91 27.99
C PHE A 169 15.75 -4.53 28.09
N LEU A 170 15.19 -3.52 27.41
CA LEU A 170 15.71 -2.15 27.45
C LEU A 170 14.81 -1.20 28.25
N GLY A 171 13.56 -1.58 28.53
CA GLY A 171 12.57 -0.72 29.19
C GLY A 171 12.07 0.45 28.32
N ILE A 172 12.52 0.53 27.07
CA ILE A 172 12.15 1.57 26.09
C ILE A 172 11.77 0.91 24.76
N HIS A 173 10.98 1.62 23.95
CA HIS A 173 10.65 1.20 22.58
C HIS A 173 11.41 2.07 21.59
N ILE A 174 12.32 1.48 20.82
CA ILE A 174 13.13 2.16 19.80
C ILE A 174 12.46 1.99 18.43
N THR A 175 11.83 0.85 18.20
CA THR A 175 11.18 0.47 16.95
C THR A 175 9.68 0.66 17.07
N ASN A 176 9.07 1.39 16.13
CA ASN A 176 7.62 1.55 16.08
C ASN A 176 6.94 0.37 15.38
N ARG A 177 5.76 0.00 15.89
CA ARG A 177 4.86 -0.95 15.22
C ARG A 177 4.22 -0.30 14.00
N ILE A 178 3.89 -1.12 13.01
CA ILE A 178 3.15 -0.70 11.82
C ILE A 178 1.86 -1.50 11.69
N ASN A 179 0.85 -0.86 11.12
CA ASN A 179 -0.48 -1.42 10.89
C ASN A 179 -0.79 -1.52 9.39
N VAL A 180 -1.99 -1.99 9.04
CA VAL A 180 -2.42 -2.20 7.64
C VAL A 180 -2.34 -0.93 6.80
N GLU A 181 -2.68 0.23 7.38
CA GLU A 181 -2.59 1.52 6.69
C GLU A 181 -1.15 1.86 6.24
N HIS A 182 -0.12 1.40 6.95
CA HIS A 182 1.28 1.60 6.54
C HIS A 182 1.60 0.72 5.34
N GLY A 183 1.16 -0.55 5.35
CA GLY A 183 1.35 -1.47 4.22
C GLY A 183 0.71 -0.92 2.95
N LEU A 184 -0.53 -0.43 3.02
CA LEU A 184 -1.22 0.19 1.88
C LEU A 184 -0.43 1.38 1.33
N VAL A 185 0.02 2.29 2.19
CA VAL A 185 0.78 3.48 1.77
C VAL A 185 2.18 3.12 1.25
N TYR A 186 2.84 2.10 1.76
CA TYR A 186 4.17 1.67 1.28
C TYR A 186 4.10 0.98 -0.09
N VAL A 187 3.05 0.18 -0.34
CA VAL A 187 2.77 -0.35 -1.68
C VAL A 187 2.40 0.80 -2.62
N ALA A 188 1.56 1.74 -2.18
CA ALA A 188 1.24 2.94 -2.95
C ALA A 188 2.50 3.74 -3.30
N ALA A 189 3.39 3.96 -2.33
CA ALA A 189 4.65 4.66 -2.53
C ALA A 189 5.54 3.95 -3.55
N THR A 190 5.58 2.61 -3.52
CA THR A 190 6.28 1.80 -4.51
C THR A 190 5.74 2.07 -5.91
N LEU A 191 4.42 2.05 -6.10
CA LEU A 191 3.81 2.31 -7.41
C LEU A 191 3.94 3.77 -7.86
N LEU A 192 3.68 4.72 -6.97
CA LEU A 192 3.67 6.15 -7.28
C LEU A 192 5.08 6.72 -7.54
N THR A 193 6.10 6.07 -6.98
CA THR A 193 7.51 6.38 -7.26
C THR A 193 8.16 5.42 -8.25
N VAL A 194 7.34 4.59 -8.90
CA VAL A 194 7.78 3.66 -9.97
C VAL A 194 8.78 2.62 -9.48
N GLY A 195 8.88 2.39 -8.16
CA GLY A 195 9.79 1.42 -7.56
C GLY A 195 10.93 2.05 -6.76
N LEU A 196 11.12 3.37 -6.81
CA LEU A 196 12.15 4.06 -6.03
C LEU A 196 11.96 3.85 -4.53
N PHE A 197 10.73 3.93 -4.04
CA PHE A 197 10.42 3.69 -2.64
C PHE A 197 10.73 2.25 -2.21
N LEU A 198 10.69 1.27 -3.12
CA LEU A 198 10.99 -0.12 -2.79
C LEU A 198 12.45 -0.28 -2.30
N ILE A 199 13.39 0.47 -2.89
CA ILE A 199 14.79 0.52 -2.44
C ILE A 199 14.88 1.01 -0.99
N ILE A 200 14.15 2.08 -0.69
CA ILE A 200 14.13 2.69 0.65
C ILE A 200 13.48 1.73 1.65
N TRP A 201 12.39 1.09 1.26
CA TRP A 201 11.66 0.16 2.12
C TRP A 201 12.51 -1.07 2.46
N ASP A 202 13.13 -1.69 1.46
CA ASP A 202 14.04 -2.81 1.64
C ASP A 202 15.23 -2.44 2.53
N TYR A 203 15.81 -1.25 2.31
CA TYR A 203 16.86 -0.71 3.18
C TYR A 203 16.40 -0.57 4.65
N ILE A 204 15.20 -0.03 4.89
CA ILE A 204 14.66 0.16 6.24
C ILE A 204 14.49 -1.18 6.96
N ILE A 205 13.96 -2.21 6.29
CA ILE A 205 13.75 -3.53 6.88
C ILE A 205 15.08 -4.13 7.33
N VAL A 206 16.08 -4.17 6.43
CA VAL A 206 17.41 -4.73 6.72
C VAL A 206 18.14 -3.92 7.78
N ARG A 207 18.02 -2.58 7.74
CA ARG A 207 18.59 -1.69 8.75
C ARG A 207 18.01 -1.97 10.12
N ASN A 208 16.70 -2.11 10.22
CA ASN A 208 16.01 -2.35 11.48
C ASN A 208 16.36 -3.74 12.05
N TYR A 209 16.45 -4.76 11.20
CA TYR A 209 16.97 -6.07 11.57
C TYR A 209 18.39 -5.99 12.16
N ASN A 210 19.32 -5.38 11.42
CA ASN A 210 20.72 -5.28 11.81
C ASN A 210 20.91 -4.46 13.09
N ARG A 211 20.11 -3.41 13.26
CA ARG A 211 20.08 -2.59 14.48
C ARG A 211 19.59 -3.42 15.65
N HIS A 212 18.50 -4.16 15.49
CA HIS A 212 17.95 -5.02 16.55
C HIS A 212 18.95 -6.11 16.96
N VAL A 213 19.56 -6.82 16.00
CA VAL A 213 20.62 -7.81 16.27
C VAL A 213 21.77 -7.19 17.07
N LYS A 214 22.21 -5.98 16.68
CA LYS A 214 23.30 -5.28 17.39
C LYS A 214 22.91 -4.88 18.82
N ILE A 215 21.69 -4.39 19.03
CA ILE A 215 21.26 -3.82 20.31
C ILE A 215 20.84 -4.91 21.30
N ILE A 216 19.99 -5.85 20.87
CA ILE A 216 19.41 -6.86 21.76
C ILE A 216 20.34 -8.08 21.86
N HIS A 217 20.94 -8.52 20.76
CA HIS A 217 21.74 -9.74 20.72
C HIS A 217 23.24 -9.49 20.60
N GLY A 218 23.70 -8.24 20.65
CA GLY A 218 25.11 -7.89 20.51
C GLY A 218 26.00 -8.43 21.65
N SER A 219 25.41 -8.68 22.82
CA SER A 219 26.08 -9.23 24.00
C SER A 219 25.83 -10.73 24.21
N HIS A 220 25.16 -11.40 23.25
CA HIS A 220 24.86 -12.82 23.34
C HIS A 220 26.12 -13.66 23.61
N PRO A 221 26.11 -14.61 24.57
CA PRO A 221 24.95 -15.25 25.20
C PRO A 221 24.33 -14.51 26.39
N GLU A 222 24.91 -13.40 26.84
CA GLU A 222 24.38 -12.61 27.96
C GLU A 222 23.28 -11.65 27.47
N PRO A 223 22.33 -11.26 28.35
CA PRO A 223 21.31 -10.28 28.02
C PRO A 223 21.93 -8.94 27.60
N PRO A 224 21.21 -8.11 26.83
CA PRO A 224 21.72 -6.82 26.41
C PRO A 224 22.02 -5.94 27.63
N LEU A 225 23.11 -5.17 27.53
CA LEU A 225 23.43 -4.17 28.54
C LEU A 225 22.33 -3.10 28.54
N THR A 226 21.77 -2.81 29.73
CA THR A 226 20.73 -1.79 29.88
C THR A 226 21.26 -0.46 29.35
N ILE A 227 20.62 0.07 28.31
CA ILE A 227 21.02 1.33 27.69
C ILE A 227 20.48 2.46 28.58
N THR A 228 21.35 3.11 29.36
CA THR A 228 21.04 4.33 30.13
C THR A 228 21.00 5.59 29.27
N THR A 229 21.37 5.50 28.00
CA THR A 229 21.34 6.63 27.07
C THR A 229 19.97 6.78 26.43
N THR A 230 19.40 7.99 26.55
CA THR A 230 18.32 8.50 25.73
C THR A 230 18.70 8.43 24.25
N LEU A 231 18.42 7.30 23.61
CA LEU A 231 18.43 7.22 22.15
C LEU A 231 17.28 8.07 21.65
N THR A 232 17.57 9.33 21.32
CA THR A 232 16.71 10.29 20.59
C THR A 232 16.54 9.88 19.13
N TYR A 233 16.41 8.58 18.88
CA TYR A 233 16.21 7.98 17.56
C TYR A 233 14.97 7.09 17.61
N GLY A 234 13.87 7.63 18.14
CA GLY A 234 12.56 7.09 17.77
C GLY A 234 12.42 7.26 16.26
N GLU A 235 12.11 6.19 15.53
CA GLU A 235 11.70 6.34 14.14
C GLU A 235 10.50 7.29 14.14
N HIS A 236 10.66 8.53 13.68
CA HIS A 236 9.50 9.37 13.36
C HIS A 236 8.85 8.75 12.13
N GLY A 237 8.00 7.75 12.35
CA GLY A 237 7.04 7.31 11.36
C GLY A 237 6.18 8.52 11.07
N GLY A 238 6.47 9.21 9.97
CA GLY A 238 5.71 10.38 9.57
C GLY A 238 4.22 10.05 9.56
N GLU A 239 3.38 11.01 9.95
CA GLU A 239 1.95 10.76 10.00
C GLU A 239 1.45 10.32 8.62
N ILE A 240 0.73 9.20 8.58
CA ILE A 240 0.20 8.58 7.34
C ILE A 240 -0.45 9.61 6.40
N PRO A 241 -1.27 10.58 6.88
CA PRO A 241 -1.83 11.62 6.02
C PRO A 241 -0.80 12.50 5.32
N ILE A 242 0.27 12.89 6.02
CA ILE A 242 1.33 13.72 5.45
C ILE A 242 2.08 12.93 4.38
N LEU A 243 2.43 11.67 4.68
CA LEU A 243 3.09 10.80 3.70
C LEU A 243 2.22 10.57 2.46
N ALA A 244 0.93 10.28 2.63
CA ALA A 244 0.00 10.10 1.52
C ALA A 244 -0.13 11.38 0.67
N LEU A 245 -0.18 12.55 1.31
CA LEU A 245 -0.22 13.83 0.61
C LEU A 245 1.05 14.07 -0.21
N SER A 246 2.23 13.85 0.39
CA SER A 246 3.50 13.96 -0.31
C SER A 246 3.60 13.00 -1.50
N LEU A 247 3.14 11.75 -1.32
CA LEU A 247 3.14 10.73 -2.38
C LEU A 247 2.15 11.06 -3.51
N ALA A 248 1.00 11.66 -3.20
CA ALA A 248 0.06 12.12 -4.20
C ALA A 248 0.71 13.18 -5.10
N PHE A 249 1.27 14.25 -4.52
CA PHE A 249 1.96 15.28 -5.32
C PHE A 249 3.18 14.75 -6.08
N LEU A 250 4.00 13.93 -5.44
CA LEU A 250 5.17 13.31 -6.09
C LEU A 250 4.74 12.41 -7.25
N GLY A 251 3.69 11.60 -7.04
CA GLY A 251 3.10 10.75 -8.07
C GLY A 251 2.59 11.58 -9.25
N ALA A 252 1.85 12.67 -9.00
CA ALA A 252 1.40 13.56 -10.08
C ALA A 252 2.58 14.09 -10.93
N GLY A 253 3.67 14.52 -10.27
CA GLY A 253 4.88 14.96 -10.95
C GLY A 253 5.52 13.84 -11.80
N ILE A 254 5.71 12.65 -11.22
CA ILE A 254 6.34 11.51 -11.93
C ILE A 254 5.48 11.05 -13.11
N TYR A 255 4.18 10.86 -12.92
CA TYR A 255 3.30 10.35 -13.99
C TYR A 255 3.01 11.42 -15.05
N GLY A 256 2.98 12.70 -14.70
CA GLY A 256 2.97 13.79 -15.67
C GLY A 256 4.22 13.80 -16.55
N LEU A 257 5.42 13.67 -15.95
CA LEU A 257 6.68 13.59 -16.69
C LEU A 257 6.76 12.34 -17.58
N LEU A 258 6.38 11.17 -17.05
CA LEU A 258 6.30 9.94 -17.84
C LEU A 258 5.38 10.11 -19.04
N GLY A 259 4.21 10.73 -18.84
CA GLY A 259 3.28 11.05 -19.90
C GLY A 259 3.88 11.99 -20.94
N ILE A 260 4.60 13.05 -20.54
CA ILE A 260 5.29 13.95 -21.49
C ILE A 260 6.33 13.20 -22.33
N ILE A 261 7.05 12.24 -21.76
CA ILE A 261 8.07 11.42 -22.46
C ILE A 261 7.42 10.33 -23.33
N GLY A 262 6.09 10.18 -23.29
CA GLY A 262 5.35 9.23 -24.11
C GLY A 262 5.13 7.86 -23.47
N PHE A 263 5.32 7.71 -22.15
CA PHE A 263 4.96 6.47 -21.45
C PHE A 263 3.47 6.50 -21.05
N MET A 264 2.72 5.51 -21.55
CA MET A 264 1.32 5.28 -21.19
C MET A 264 1.24 4.44 -19.91
N ASN A 265 1.40 5.10 -18.75
CA ASN A 265 1.49 4.43 -17.45
C ASN A 265 0.38 4.82 -16.45
N HIS A 266 -0.73 5.40 -16.92
CA HIS A 266 -1.81 5.86 -16.02
C HIS A 266 -2.33 4.76 -15.08
N LEU A 267 -2.41 3.50 -15.52
CA LEU A 267 -2.90 2.37 -14.72
C LEU A 267 -2.16 2.21 -13.39
N THR A 268 -0.82 2.22 -13.41
CA THR A 268 0.00 2.10 -12.20
C THR A 268 -0.25 3.27 -11.24
N GLY A 269 -0.41 4.47 -11.80
CA GLY A 269 -0.82 5.65 -11.05
C GLY A 269 -2.16 5.43 -10.37
N THR A 270 -3.20 5.01 -11.13
CA THR A 270 -4.56 4.84 -10.60
C THR A 270 -4.62 3.83 -9.44
N ILE A 271 -3.89 2.72 -9.54
CA ILE A 271 -3.76 1.73 -8.47
C ILE A 271 -3.06 2.35 -7.26
N GLY A 272 -1.96 3.08 -7.47
CA GLY A 272 -1.23 3.77 -6.41
C GLY A 272 -2.10 4.76 -5.63
N TYR A 273 -2.88 5.60 -6.31
CA TYR A 273 -3.81 6.51 -5.65
C TYR A 273 -4.98 5.79 -4.97
N GLY A 274 -5.50 4.71 -5.57
CA GLY A 274 -6.48 3.84 -4.91
C GLY A 274 -5.98 3.28 -3.58
N LEU A 275 -4.71 2.86 -3.52
CA LEU A 275 -4.06 2.43 -2.28
C LEU A 275 -3.88 3.57 -1.28
N LEU A 276 -3.60 4.80 -1.73
CA LEU A 276 -3.55 5.96 -0.84
C LEU A 276 -4.92 6.26 -0.23
N ILE A 277 -6.00 6.24 -1.04
CA ILE A 277 -7.38 6.38 -0.56
C ILE A 277 -7.69 5.29 0.47
N ALA A 278 -7.32 4.04 0.17
CA ALA A 278 -7.45 2.91 1.09
C ALA A 278 -6.71 3.15 2.41
N GLY A 279 -5.46 3.64 2.34
CA GLY A 279 -4.61 3.94 3.48
C GLY A 279 -5.19 5.04 4.37
N ILE A 280 -5.67 6.14 3.77
CA ILE A 280 -6.34 7.23 4.49
C ILE A 280 -7.64 6.74 5.15
N ALA A 281 -8.46 5.98 4.43
CA ALA A 281 -9.69 5.41 4.97
C ALA A 281 -9.38 4.46 6.14
N ALA A 282 -8.37 3.59 6.00
CA ALA A 282 -7.94 2.66 7.03
C ALA A 282 -7.40 3.38 8.27
N TYR A 283 -6.62 4.46 8.10
CA TYR A 283 -6.07 5.26 9.19
C TYR A 283 -7.18 5.92 10.03
N TYR A 284 -8.23 6.44 9.37
CA TYR A 284 -9.34 7.12 10.04
C TYR A 284 -10.54 6.23 10.41
N ARG A 285 -10.45 4.90 10.20
CA ARG A 285 -11.56 3.96 10.47
C ARG A 285 -12.08 3.96 11.90
N ARG A 286 -11.26 4.40 12.87
CA ARG A 286 -11.63 4.47 14.30
C ARG A 286 -12.23 5.83 14.73
N LYS A 287 -12.29 6.83 13.84
CA LYS A 287 -12.93 8.13 14.11
C LYS A 287 -14.46 8.04 13.93
N SER A 288 -15.20 9.13 14.06
CA SER A 288 -16.61 9.13 13.64
C SER A 288 -16.71 8.87 12.13
N PHE A 289 -17.79 8.21 11.68
CA PHE A 289 -17.97 7.90 10.26
C PHE A 289 -17.97 9.17 9.41
N SER A 290 -18.67 10.22 9.85
CA SER A 290 -18.68 11.53 9.19
C SER A 290 -17.28 12.16 9.07
N SER A 291 -16.45 12.06 10.12
CA SER A 291 -15.08 12.59 10.08
C SER A 291 -14.20 11.82 9.11
N GLN A 292 -14.34 10.49 9.05
CA GLN A 292 -13.63 9.67 8.06
C GLN A 292 -14.06 10.03 6.65
N VAL A 293 -15.37 10.06 6.38
CA VAL A 293 -15.93 10.41 5.07
C VAL A 293 -15.41 11.78 4.62
N GLY A 294 -15.47 12.80 5.47
CA GLY A 294 -14.98 14.13 5.10
C GLY A 294 -13.49 14.17 4.71
N ARG A 295 -12.64 13.38 5.40
CA ARG A 295 -11.20 13.29 5.10
C ARG A 295 -10.91 12.49 3.83
N VAL A 296 -11.62 11.39 3.63
CA VAL A 296 -11.54 10.58 2.40
C VAL A 296 -12.05 11.39 1.21
N TYR A 297 -13.14 12.13 1.38
CA TYR A 297 -13.72 13.01 0.36
C TYR A 297 -12.73 14.09 -0.09
N GLY A 298 -12.11 14.81 0.85
CA GLY A 298 -11.07 15.78 0.51
C GLY A 298 -9.89 15.16 -0.25
N PHE A 299 -9.51 13.93 0.10
CA PHE A 299 -8.42 13.21 -0.58
C PHE A 299 -8.81 12.68 -1.97
N ILE A 300 -10.07 12.25 -2.17
CA ILE A 300 -10.63 11.88 -3.47
C ILE A 300 -10.65 13.10 -4.39
N TYR A 301 -11.11 14.25 -3.90
CA TYR A 301 -11.09 15.51 -4.65
C TYR A 301 -9.68 15.90 -5.08
N LEU A 302 -8.73 15.83 -4.15
CA LEU A 302 -7.32 16.08 -4.47
C LEU A 302 -6.81 15.11 -5.54
N SER A 303 -7.10 13.81 -5.40
CA SER A 303 -6.69 12.79 -6.36
C SER A 303 -7.27 13.06 -7.75
N PHE A 304 -8.54 13.43 -7.84
CA PHE A 304 -9.20 13.82 -9.09
C PHE A 304 -8.48 15.01 -9.76
N ILE A 305 -8.19 16.07 -9.00
CA ILE A 305 -7.48 17.24 -9.53
C ILE A 305 -6.08 16.85 -10.02
N LEU A 306 -5.34 16.06 -9.25
CA LEU A 306 -4.00 15.62 -9.62
C LEU A 306 -4.00 14.75 -10.88
N PHE A 307 -4.93 13.81 -11.04
CA PHE A 307 -5.08 13.05 -12.28
C PHE A 307 -5.51 13.92 -13.47
N SER A 308 -6.33 14.94 -13.23
CA SER A 308 -6.69 15.91 -14.26
C SER A 308 -5.47 16.69 -14.73
N ILE A 309 -4.57 17.08 -13.81
CA ILE A 309 -3.29 17.71 -14.15
C ILE A 309 -2.39 16.75 -14.93
N ILE A 310 -2.33 15.47 -14.54
CA ILE A 310 -1.60 14.45 -15.31
C ILE A 310 -2.18 14.39 -16.73
N GLY A 311 -3.49 14.23 -16.89
CA GLY A 311 -4.15 14.15 -18.20
C GLY A 311 -3.92 15.39 -19.06
N TYR A 312 -4.00 16.58 -18.46
CA TYR A 312 -3.73 17.85 -19.13
C TYR A 312 -2.28 17.96 -19.62
N THR A 313 -1.30 17.66 -18.75
CA THR A 313 0.13 17.78 -19.08
C THR A 313 0.60 16.71 -20.06
N SER A 314 -0.08 15.57 -20.09
CA SER A 314 0.23 14.43 -20.96
C SER A 314 -0.80 14.21 -22.07
N ALA A 315 -1.53 15.26 -22.44
CA ALA A 315 -2.60 15.19 -23.45
C ALA A 315 -2.14 14.54 -24.75
N GLN A 316 -0.93 14.88 -25.23
CA GLN A 316 -0.33 14.28 -26.44
C GLN A 316 -0.25 12.74 -26.39
N THR A 317 -0.01 12.18 -25.20
CA THR A 317 0.17 10.75 -24.99
C THR A 317 -1.17 10.05 -24.82
N TYR A 318 -2.15 10.68 -24.19
CA TYR A 318 -3.47 10.09 -23.96
C TYR A 318 -4.55 10.53 -24.96
N TYR A 319 -4.18 11.25 -26.02
CA TYR A 319 -5.12 11.77 -27.00
C TYR A 319 -5.89 10.65 -27.72
N SER A 320 -5.22 9.57 -28.13
CA SER A 320 -5.89 8.43 -28.79
C SER A 320 -6.91 7.75 -27.87
N LEU A 321 -6.58 7.61 -26.58
CA LEU A 321 -7.50 7.10 -25.56
C LEU A 321 -8.73 7.99 -25.40
N TYR A 322 -8.52 9.31 -25.40
CA TYR A 322 -9.59 10.30 -25.34
C TYR A 322 -10.52 10.21 -26.55
N GLU A 323 -9.99 10.13 -27.77
CA GLU A 323 -10.81 10.03 -28.99
C GLU A 323 -11.66 8.75 -29.00
N GLU A 324 -11.07 7.61 -28.66
CA GLU A 324 -11.78 6.33 -28.62
C GLU A 324 -12.88 6.34 -27.56
N THR A 325 -12.57 6.84 -26.35
CA THR A 325 -13.56 6.98 -25.27
C THR A 325 -14.68 7.94 -25.68
N SER A 326 -14.36 9.04 -26.36
CA SER A 326 -15.34 10.02 -26.83
C SER A 326 -16.32 9.42 -27.82
N LYS A 327 -15.85 8.59 -28.77
CA LYS A 327 -16.71 7.88 -29.72
C LYS A 327 -17.70 6.96 -29.00
N GLN A 328 -17.22 6.16 -28.06
CA GLN A 328 -18.06 5.26 -27.26
C GLN A 328 -19.10 6.03 -26.43
N LEU A 329 -18.73 7.18 -25.85
CA LEU A 329 -19.66 8.02 -25.09
C LEU A 329 -20.76 8.65 -25.96
N VAL A 330 -20.46 9.00 -27.22
CA VAL A 330 -21.46 9.52 -28.17
C VAL A 330 -22.51 8.45 -28.49
N GLU A 331 -22.10 7.19 -28.66
CA GLU A 331 -23.00 6.07 -28.94
C GLU A 331 -23.95 5.76 -27.76
N LEU A 332 -23.51 6.02 -26.53
CA LEU A 332 -24.32 5.83 -25.31
C LEU A 332 -25.27 7.00 -25.02
N ARG A 333 -25.20 8.10 -25.77
CA ARG A 333 -25.96 9.32 -25.50
C ARG A 333 -27.41 9.18 -25.97
N THR A 334 -28.35 9.17 -25.02
CA THR A 334 -29.80 9.14 -25.29
C THR A 334 -30.47 10.45 -24.84
N ASN A 335 -31.59 10.81 -25.47
CA ASN A 335 -32.41 11.97 -25.04
C ASN A 335 -33.41 11.62 -23.93
N ASP A 336 -33.54 10.34 -23.59
CA ASP A 336 -34.44 9.89 -22.54
C ASP A 336 -33.76 10.03 -21.19
N LEU A 337 -34.25 10.99 -20.39
CA LEU A 337 -33.76 11.29 -19.05
C LEU A 337 -33.69 10.03 -18.16
N PHE A 338 -34.69 9.15 -18.25
CA PHE A 338 -34.75 7.96 -17.41
C PHE A 338 -33.65 6.96 -17.79
N ASN A 339 -33.52 6.67 -19.10
CA ASN A 339 -32.50 5.77 -19.60
C ASN A 339 -31.08 6.32 -19.37
N LEU A 340 -30.87 7.62 -19.55
CA LEU A 340 -29.59 8.27 -19.27
C LEU A 340 -29.24 8.19 -17.78
N THR A 341 -30.18 8.55 -16.89
CA THR A 341 -30.01 8.44 -15.43
C THR A 341 -29.67 7.01 -15.01
N ARG A 342 -30.41 6.02 -15.54
CA ARG A 342 -30.18 4.60 -15.25
C ARG A 342 -28.78 4.16 -15.69
N ASN A 343 -28.35 4.54 -16.88
CA ASN A 343 -27.04 4.13 -17.41
C ASN A 343 -25.90 4.73 -16.58
N ILE A 344 -25.96 6.03 -16.27
CA ILE A 344 -24.98 6.72 -15.42
C ILE A 344 -24.96 6.07 -14.03
N PHE A 345 -26.14 5.88 -13.42
CA PHE A 345 -26.25 5.27 -12.10
C PHE A 345 -25.68 3.86 -12.06
N ILE A 346 -26.04 2.98 -12.99
CA ILE A 346 -25.57 1.58 -13.01
C ILE A 346 -24.05 1.54 -13.15
N ASN A 347 -23.47 2.35 -14.05
CA ASN A 347 -22.02 2.39 -14.24
C ASN A 347 -21.30 2.78 -12.94
N ASN A 348 -21.70 3.90 -12.34
CA ASN A 348 -21.09 4.39 -11.11
C ASN A 348 -21.41 3.47 -9.92
N PHE A 349 -22.58 2.84 -9.88
CA PHE A 349 -22.99 1.92 -8.83
C PHE A 349 -22.20 0.62 -8.87
N ILE A 350 -21.88 0.06 -10.04
CA ILE A 350 -21.04 -1.15 -10.14
C ILE A 350 -19.65 -0.88 -9.58
N ILE A 351 -19.03 0.25 -9.97
CA ILE A 351 -17.73 0.69 -9.44
C ILE A 351 -17.81 0.86 -7.91
N SER A 352 -18.86 1.53 -7.44
CA SER A 352 -19.09 1.80 -6.02
C SER A 352 -19.45 0.56 -5.19
N PHE A 353 -20.14 -0.40 -5.78
CA PHE A 353 -20.56 -1.64 -5.11
C PHE A 353 -19.35 -2.52 -4.82
N ILE A 354 -18.50 -2.72 -5.82
CA ILE A 354 -17.18 -3.36 -5.63
C ILE A 354 -16.35 -2.57 -4.62
N SER A 355 -16.55 -1.24 -4.57
CA SER A 355 -15.91 -0.35 -3.61
C SER A 355 -16.21 -0.64 -2.12
N THR A 356 -17.18 -1.52 -1.81
CA THR A 356 -17.46 -1.98 -0.44
C THR A 356 -16.52 -3.08 0.06
N ILE A 357 -15.80 -3.77 -0.83
CA ILE A 357 -14.88 -4.84 -0.45
C ILE A 357 -13.64 -4.22 0.20
N PRO A 358 -13.20 -4.68 1.39
CA PRO A 358 -12.00 -4.14 2.04
C PRO A 358 -10.79 -4.18 1.11
N ILE A 359 -10.06 -3.05 1.03
CA ILE A 359 -8.85 -2.84 0.22
C ILE A 359 -9.10 -2.85 -1.30
N ILE A 360 -9.71 -3.91 -1.84
CA ILE A 360 -10.06 -4.04 -3.26
C ILE A 360 -10.99 -2.91 -3.70
N GLY A 361 -11.88 -2.50 -2.81
CA GLY A 361 -12.87 -1.49 -3.12
C GLY A 361 -12.28 -0.13 -3.45
N PRO A 362 -11.51 0.50 -2.53
CA PRO A 362 -10.80 1.74 -2.81
C PRO A 362 -9.83 1.67 -4.00
N LEU A 363 -9.29 0.48 -4.32
CA LEU A 363 -8.49 0.26 -5.53
C LEU A 363 -9.32 0.46 -6.80
N TYR A 364 -10.47 -0.22 -6.91
CA TYR A 364 -11.39 -0.07 -8.04
C TYR A 364 -11.89 1.36 -8.17
N LEU A 365 -12.20 2.01 -7.05
CA LEU A 365 -12.52 3.43 -7.03
C LEU A 365 -11.38 4.28 -7.59
N GLY A 366 -10.13 4.01 -7.18
CA GLY A 366 -8.95 4.72 -7.70
C GLY A 366 -8.77 4.57 -9.21
N VAL A 367 -9.06 3.38 -9.76
CA VAL A 367 -9.07 3.12 -11.22
C VAL A 367 -10.15 3.94 -11.91
N GLY A 368 -11.41 3.87 -11.43
CA GLY A 368 -12.52 4.63 -12.02
C GLY A 368 -12.29 6.14 -11.96
N LEU A 369 -11.91 6.65 -10.78
CA LEU A 369 -11.61 8.06 -10.54
C LEU A 369 -10.44 8.54 -11.40
N GLY A 370 -9.35 7.76 -11.45
CA GLY A 370 -8.16 8.11 -12.19
C GLY A 370 -8.39 8.14 -13.70
N ASN A 371 -9.17 7.20 -14.24
CA ASN A 371 -9.53 7.19 -15.66
C ASN A 371 -10.43 8.37 -16.02
N ALA A 372 -11.47 8.64 -15.23
CA ALA A 372 -12.37 9.78 -15.46
C ALA A 372 -11.62 11.12 -15.39
N ALA A 373 -10.76 11.29 -14.38
CA ALA A 373 -9.96 12.49 -14.20
C ALA A 373 -8.89 12.65 -15.31
N LEU A 374 -8.24 11.56 -15.74
CA LEU A 374 -7.29 11.60 -16.85
C LEU A 374 -7.98 12.04 -18.14
N TYR A 375 -9.13 11.43 -18.48
CA TYR A 375 -9.95 11.81 -19.63
C TYR A 375 -10.35 13.29 -19.55
N TYR A 376 -10.83 13.73 -18.40
CA TYR A 376 -11.19 15.13 -18.16
C TYR A 376 -9.98 16.07 -18.33
N GLY A 377 -8.79 15.68 -17.88
CA GLY A 377 -7.55 16.43 -18.08
C GLY A 377 -7.19 16.63 -19.56
N VAL A 378 -7.31 15.57 -20.38
CA VAL A 378 -7.11 15.67 -21.84
C VAL A 378 -8.17 16.58 -22.46
N ALA A 379 -9.43 16.42 -22.05
CA ALA A 379 -10.54 17.25 -22.52
C ALA A 379 -10.32 18.75 -22.21
N ILE A 380 -9.80 19.08 -21.02
CA ILE A 380 -9.41 20.45 -20.67
C ILE A 380 -8.37 20.97 -21.66
N ASN A 381 -7.33 20.18 -21.96
CA ASN A 381 -6.26 20.61 -22.86
C ASN A 381 -6.81 21.01 -24.25
N ILE A 382 -7.69 20.18 -24.80
CA ILE A 382 -8.34 20.42 -26.09
C ILE A 382 -9.28 21.63 -26.02
N ALA A 383 -10.20 21.65 -25.07
CA ALA A 383 -11.20 22.70 -24.93
C ALA A 383 -10.57 24.09 -24.68
N LEU A 384 -9.49 24.17 -23.91
CA LEU A 384 -8.76 25.42 -23.70
C LEU A 384 -8.10 25.91 -24.99
N SER A 385 -7.59 25.00 -25.84
CA SER A 385 -7.06 25.36 -27.15
C SER A 385 -8.12 25.93 -28.09
N GLU A 386 -9.38 25.53 -27.89
CA GLU A 386 -10.57 26.03 -28.61
C GLU A 386 -11.23 27.26 -27.94
N GLY A 387 -10.68 27.75 -26.82
CA GLY A 387 -11.21 28.90 -26.08
C GLY A 387 -12.41 28.61 -25.17
N ASN A 388 -12.76 27.35 -24.94
CA ASN A 388 -13.87 26.96 -24.08
C ASN A 388 -13.42 26.75 -22.62
N LEU A 389 -13.61 27.78 -21.78
CA LEU A 389 -13.28 27.75 -20.35
C LEU A 389 -14.32 27.02 -19.48
N SER A 390 -15.52 26.75 -20.00
CA SER A 390 -16.63 26.20 -19.20
C SER A 390 -16.34 24.81 -18.65
N ILE A 391 -15.46 24.05 -19.32
CA ILE A 391 -15.09 22.69 -18.92
C ILE A 391 -14.44 22.66 -17.53
N LEU A 392 -13.71 23.73 -17.14
CA LEU A 392 -13.04 23.84 -15.84
C LEU A 392 -14.01 23.78 -14.64
N LEU A 393 -15.30 24.04 -14.87
CA LEU A 393 -16.33 24.06 -13.85
C LEU A 393 -16.87 22.66 -13.50
N LEU A 394 -16.54 21.62 -14.27
CA LEU A 394 -17.05 20.26 -14.06
C LEU A 394 -16.87 19.75 -12.62
N PRO A 395 -15.71 19.92 -11.93
CA PRO A 395 -15.53 19.47 -10.55
C PRO A 395 -16.40 20.21 -9.52
N LEU A 396 -16.97 21.35 -9.92
CA LEU A 396 -17.86 22.19 -9.13
C LEU A 396 -19.34 21.97 -9.48
N MET A 397 -19.63 21.15 -10.50
CA MET A 397 -21.00 20.83 -10.85
C MET A 397 -21.65 19.98 -9.74
N PRO A 398 -22.94 20.19 -9.42
CA PRO A 398 -23.57 19.50 -8.29
C PRO A 398 -23.55 17.96 -8.41
N HIS A 399 -23.63 17.41 -9.62
CA HIS A 399 -23.54 15.95 -9.81
C HIS A 399 -22.15 15.42 -9.47
N ALA A 400 -21.07 16.09 -9.89
CA ALA A 400 -19.70 15.69 -9.59
C ALA A 400 -19.42 15.74 -8.07
N ILE A 401 -19.88 16.80 -7.39
CA ILE A 401 -19.79 16.93 -5.92
C ILE A 401 -20.43 15.71 -5.22
N LEU A 402 -21.65 15.35 -5.63
CA LEU A 402 -22.40 14.26 -5.02
C LEU A 402 -21.80 12.89 -5.35
N GLU A 403 -21.31 12.69 -6.58
CA GLU A 403 -20.66 11.44 -6.99
C GLU A 403 -19.38 11.19 -6.18
N LEU A 404 -18.49 12.19 -6.09
CA LEU A 404 -17.26 12.08 -5.30
C LEU A 404 -17.56 11.90 -3.81
N LEU A 405 -18.67 12.46 -3.31
CA LEU A 405 -19.13 12.21 -1.95
C LEU A 405 -19.57 10.77 -1.76
N ALA A 406 -20.38 10.21 -2.66
CA ALA A 406 -20.79 8.81 -2.62
C ALA A 406 -19.57 7.88 -2.60
N TYR A 407 -18.57 8.15 -3.45
CA TYR A 407 -17.30 7.42 -3.47
C TYR A 407 -16.57 7.46 -2.11
N ALA A 408 -16.55 8.62 -1.45
CA ALA A 408 -15.96 8.74 -0.12
C ALA A 408 -16.71 7.91 0.94
N PHE A 409 -18.04 7.83 0.85
CA PHE A 409 -18.83 6.96 1.71
C PHE A 409 -18.49 5.48 1.47
N PHE A 410 -18.49 5.01 0.22
CA PHE A 410 -18.18 3.62 -0.11
C PHE A 410 -16.76 3.22 0.32
N ALA A 411 -15.76 4.04 0.00
CA ALA A 411 -14.38 3.81 0.43
C ALA A 411 -14.25 3.78 1.96
N SER A 412 -14.95 4.67 2.67
CA SER A 412 -14.94 4.71 4.14
C SER A 412 -15.61 3.48 4.76
N LEU A 413 -16.72 3.04 4.16
CA LEU A 413 -17.49 1.87 4.57
C LEU A 413 -16.69 0.57 4.41
N SER A 414 -15.92 0.45 3.32
CA SER A 414 -15.06 -0.71 3.05
C SER A 414 -14.08 -1.04 4.18
N MET A 415 -13.56 -0.01 4.85
CA MET A 415 -12.59 -0.16 5.94
C MET A 415 -13.24 -0.37 7.32
N ARG A 416 -14.58 -0.37 7.37
CA ARG A 416 -15.38 -0.53 8.59
C ARG A 416 -16.22 -1.79 8.64
N ILE A 417 -16.21 -2.62 7.59
CA ILE A 417 -17.05 -3.82 7.53
C ILE A 417 -16.86 -4.76 8.74
N PHE A 418 -15.65 -4.79 9.32
CA PHE A 418 -15.32 -5.62 10.48
C PHE A 418 -15.50 -4.91 11.84
N ILE A 419 -15.91 -3.64 11.85
CA ILE A 419 -16.01 -2.81 13.06
C ILE A 419 -17.46 -2.40 13.33
N GLU A 420 -18.20 -2.04 12.29
CA GLU A 420 -19.57 -1.56 12.43
C GLU A 420 -20.56 -2.72 12.54
N LYS A 421 -21.67 -2.48 13.26
CA LYS A 421 -22.80 -3.41 13.29
C LYS A 421 -23.43 -3.48 11.90
N GLU A 422 -23.88 -4.67 11.51
CA GLU A 422 -24.52 -4.92 10.20
C GLU A 422 -25.62 -3.91 9.87
N SER A 423 -26.49 -3.59 10.83
CA SER A 423 -27.57 -2.62 10.62
C SER A 423 -27.08 -1.21 10.26
N LYS A 424 -25.99 -0.74 10.89
CA LYS A 424 -25.39 0.56 10.55
C LYS A 424 -24.69 0.51 9.18
N PHE A 425 -24.03 -0.60 8.88
CA PHE A 425 -23.40 -0.82 7.59
C PHE A 425 -24.43 -0.72 6.46
N THR A 426 -25.56 -1.42 6.58
CA THR A 426 -26.66 -1.37 5.60
C THR A 426 -27.22 0.03 5.43
N ILE A 427 -27.43 0.77 6.53
CA ILE A 427 -27.92 2.16 6.47
C ILE A 427 -26.93 3.04 5.69
N TYR A 428 -25.64 2.97 6.00
CA TYR A 428 -24.63 3.76 5.28
C TYR A 428 -24.52 3.36 3.82
N PHE A 429 -24.61 2.07 3.50
CA PHE A 429 -24.64 1.58 2.13
C PHE A 429 -25.82 2.17 1.35
N VAL A 430 -27.05 2.12 1.90
CA VAL A 430 -28.26 2.66 1.26
C VAL A 430 -28.14 4.17 1.06
N ILE A 431 -27.64 4.92 2.05
CA ILE A 431 -27.39 6.36 1.93
C ILE A 431 -26.42 6.63 0.78
N SER A 432 -25.34 5.87 0.68
CA SER A 432 -24.33 6.02 -0.38
C SER A 432 -24.93 5.80 -1.77
N ALA A 433 -25.77 4.76 -1.92
CA ALA A 433 -26.46 4.47 -3.17
C ALA A 433 -27.47 5.56 -3.56
N LEU A 434 -28.19 6.13 -2.59
CA LEU A 434 -29.13 7.22 -2.82
C LEU A 434 -28.43 8.52 -3.25
N ILE A 435 -27.30 8.86 -2.63
CA ILE A 435 -26.48 10.00 -3.05
C ILE A 435 -26.02 9.81 -4.49
N LEU A 436 -25.53 8.62 -4.84
CA LEU A 436 -25.07 8.30 -6.20
C LEU A 436 -26.20 8.34 -7.24
N PHE A 437 -27.38 7.85 -6.89
CA PHE A 437 -28.57 7.97 -7.74
C PHE A 437 -28.95 9.43 -7.99
N THR A 438 -28.87 10.26 -6.94
CA THR A 438 -29.16 11.70 -7.03
C THR A 438 -28.13 12.41 -7.92
N ALA A 439 -26.84 12.05 -7.82
CA ALA A 439 -25.78 12.54 -8.70
C ALA A 439 -26.10 12.22 -10.17
N ALA A 440 -26.41 10.95 -10.47
CA ALA A 440 -26.73 10.49 -11.82
C ALA A 440 -27.95 11.21 -12.42
N PHE A 441 -28.98 11.44 -11.61
CA PHE A 441 -30.17 12.17 -12.04
C PHE A 441 -29.87 13.63 -12.37
N ILE A 442 -29.08 14.32 -11.53
CA ILE A 442 -28.67 15.71 -11.78
C ILE A 442 -27.78 15.80 -13.02
N GLU A 443 -26.87 14.85 -13.23
CA GLU A 443 -26.03 14.80 -14.43
C GLU A 443 -26.89 14.63 -15.69
N ALA A 444 -27.81 13.65 -15.68
CA ALA A 444 -28.70 13.40 -16.80
C ALA A 444 -29.59 14.62 -17.12
N LEU A 445 -30.13 15.27 -16.09
CA LEU A 445 -30.86 16.54 -16.26
C LEU A 445 -29.98 17.62 -16.89
N SER A 446 -28.73 17.75 -16.45
CA SER A 446 -27.79 18.75 -16.97
C SER A 446 -27.48 18.50 -18.46
N VAL A 447 -27.34 17.24 -18.86
CA VAL A 447 -27.09 16.86 -20.26
C VAL A 447 -28.31 17.11 -21.15
N VAL A 448 -29.51 16.83 -20.64
CA VAL A 448 -30.77 17.01 -21.39
C VAL A 448 -31.15 18.49 -21.49
N ALA A 449 -30.96 19.29 -20.43
CA ALA A 449 -31.37 20.70 -20.37
C ALA A 449 -30.43 21.68 -21.10
N VAL A 450 -29.18 21.28 -21.37
CA VAL A 450 -28.22 22.09 -22.15
C VAL A 450 -28.43 21.91 -23.67
N ARG A 451 -29.32 21.01 -24.08
CA ARG A 451 -29.84 20.91 -25.45
C ARG A 451 -31.17 21.64 -25.57
#